data_AF-A0A137NPZ7-F1
#
_entry.id   AF-A0A137NPZ7-F1
#
_cell.length_a   1.000
_cell.length_b   1.000
_cell.length_c   1.000
_cell.angle_alpha   90.00
_cell.angle_beta   90.00
_cell.angle_gamma   90.00
#
_symmetry.space_group_name_H-M   'P 1'
#
loop_
_entity.id
_entity.type
_entity.pdbx_description
1 polymer ?
#
loop_
_entity_poly.entity_id
_entity_poly.type
_entity_poly.pdbx_seq_one_letter_code
_entity_poly.pdbx_strand_id
1 'polypeptide(L)'
;MKSLFSSIILLSYIGLTTAAAPGYSKECKPPLVMQKTKYGEKCLPCPEGTEYFEGICRIKCPPPLVPVKDPKTGKWRCDKPEPIKCYYGKVPVWDPVEGWKCEKPKPKCSVPENQFLVGATYDEKADTFTTKDGRVVKRSDLYQPNRVVKGDPGPGIDENRLTIMVEANKDGCLEVVRVDCC
;
A
#
# COMPACT_ATOMS: atom_id res chain seq x y z
N MET A 1 -83.50 -34.16 -45.17
CA MET A 1 -82.17 -34.79 -45.04
C MET A 1 -81.38 -34.01 -44.00
N LYS A 2 -81.15 -34.63 -42.83
CA LYS A 2 -80.31 -34.13 -41.73
C LYS A 2 -78.87 -34.59 -41.98
N SER A 3 -77.89 -33.90 -41.36
CA SER A 3 -76.45 -34.24 -41.31
C SER A 3 -75.67 -33.75 -42.53
N LEU A 4 -74.70 -32.85 -42.41
CA LEU A 4 -73.33 -33.16 -41.96
C LEU A 4 -72.55 -31.88 -41.58
N PHE A 5 -73.15 -30.95 -40.81
CA PHE A 5 -72.50 -29.67 -40.45
C PHE A 5 -71.89 -29.61 -39.04
N SER A 6 -71.67 -30.74 -38.38
CA SER A 6 -71.22 -30.75 -37.00
C SER A 6 -70.29 -31.91 -36.71
N SER A 7 -69.00 -31.77 -37.07
CA SER A 7 -67.90 -32.61 -36.55
C SER A 7 -66.49 -32.15 -36.95
N ILE A 8 -66.23 -30.85 -37.16
CA ILE A 8 -64.85 -30.33 -37.28
C ILE A 8 -64.73 -29.01 -36.52
N ILE A 9 -64.97 -29.07 -35.21
CA ILE A 9 -64.43 -28.11 -34.24
C ILE A 9 -63.66 -28.95 -33.24
N LEU A 10 -62.33 -28.88 -33.31
CA LEU A 10 -61.31 -29.14 -32.29
C LEU A 10 -60.07 -29.66 -33.03
N LEU A 11 -59.07 -28.81 -33.25
CA LEU A 11 -57.62 -29.14 -33.31
C LEU A 11 -56.75 -28.07 -33.99
N SER A 12 -57.22 -26.84 -34.18
CA SER A 12 -56.36 -25.72 -34.66
C SER A 12 -55.99 -24.69 -33.59
N TYR A 13 -56.30 -24.95 -32.31
CA TYR A 13 -56.09 -23.98 -31.21
C TYR A 13 -54.91 -24.29 -30.27
N ILE A 14 -54.04 -25.25 -30.59
CA ILE A 14 -52.84 -25.52 -29.77
C ILE A 14 -51.66 -25.75 -30.70
N GLY A 15 -51.07 -24.64 -31.15
CA GLY A 15 -49.86 -24.65 -31.98
C GLY A 15 -49.01 -23.38 -31.82
N LEU A 16 -49.30 -22.52 -30.84
CA LEU A 16 -48.28 -21.63 -30.28
C LEU A 16 -47.38 -22.50 -29.42
N THR A 17 -46.50 -23.27 -30.06
CA THR A 17 -45.26 -23.67 -29.41
C THR A 17 -44.51 -22.37 -29.17
N THR A 18 -44.76 -21.75 -28.02
CA THR A 18 -43.69 -21.07 -27.31
C THR A 18 -42.61 -22.14 -27.18
N ALA A 19 -41.66 -22.16 -28.12
CA ALA A 19 -40.33 -22.57 -27.78
C ALA A 19 -39.96 -21.62 -26.65
N ALA A 20 -40.27 -22.02 -25.42
CA ALA A 20 -39.64 -21.50 -24.25
C ALA A 20 -38.17 -21.70 -24.57
N ALA A 21 -37.50 -20.60 -24.95
CA ALA A 21 -36.06 -20.58 -25.05
C ALA A 21 -35.59 -21.28 -23.77
N PRO A 22 -34.88 -22.42 -23.87
CA PRO A 22 -34.48 -23.15 -22.70
C PRO A 22 -33.82 -22.13 -21.78
N GLY A 23 -34.38 -22.00 -20.59
CA GLY A 23 -33.90 -21.12 -19.52
C GLY A 23 -32.54 -21.63 -19.06
N TYR A 24 -31.55 -21.58 -19.92
CA TYR A 24 -30.16 -21.60 -19.56
C TYR A 24 -29.93 -20.29 -18.84
N SER A 25 -29.95 -20.35 -17.50
CA SER A 25 -29.10 -19.43 -16.76
C SER A 25 -27.75 -19.43 -17.48
N LYS A 26 -27.36 -18.28 -18.05
CA LYS A 26 -26.08 -18.09 -18.73
C LYS A 26 -24.90 -18.14 -17.75
N GLU A 27 -25.18 -18.41 -16.47
CA GLU A 27 -24.21 -18.38 -15.40
C GLU A 27 -23.70 -19.80 -15.11
N CYS A 28 -22.38 -19.95 -15.16
CA CYS A 28 -21.73 -21.18 -14.77
C CYS A 28 -21.79 -21.36 -13.25
N LYS A 29 -22.07 -22.59 -12.80
CA LYS A 29 -22.00 -22.91 -11.36
C LYS A 29 -20.53 -22.81 -10.89
N PRO A 30 -20.25 -22.16 -9.74
CA PRO A 30 -18.89 -22.14 -9.17
C PRO A 30 -18.35 -23.57 -9.01
N PRO A 31 -17.05 -23.82 -9.28
CA PRO A 31 -15.99 -22.90 -9.68
C PRO A 31 -15.75 -22.84 -11.21
N LEU A 32 -16.78 -23.08 -12.02
CA LEU A 32 -16.65 -23.04 -13.48
C LEU A 32 -16.84 -21.62 -14.02
N VAL A 33 -16.14 -21.29 -15.10
CA VAL A 33 -16.24 -20.02 -15.81
C VAL A 33 -16.65 -20.28 -17.25
N MET A 34 -17.48 -19.40 -17.82
CA MET A 34 -17.87 -19.50 -19.21
C MET A 34 -16.67 -19.20 -20.11
N GLN A 35 -16.26 -20.18 -20.91
CA GLN A 35 -15.12 -20.06 -21.81
C GLN A 35 -15.56 -20.28 -23.26
N LYS A 36 -15.02 -19.48 -24.18
CA LYS A 36 -15.21 -19.66 -25.62
C LYS A 36 -14.38 -20.84 -26.11
N THR A 37 -15.03 -21.78 -26.77
CA THR A 37 -14.41 -22.94 -27.43
C THR A 37 -14.67 -22.89 -28.93
N LYS A 38 -14.01 -23.76 -29.70
CA LYS A 38 -14.27 -23.93 -31.14
C LYS A 38 -15.74 -24.25 -31.45
N TYR A 39 -16.47 -24.84 -30.50
CA TYR A 39 -17.85 -25.31 -30.67
C TYR A 39 -18.90 -24.45 -29.96
N GLY A 40 -18.52 -23.25 -29.50
CA GLY A 40 -19.40 -22.35 -28.74
C GLY A 40 -18.92 -22.11 -27.31
N GLU A 41 -19.80 -21.60 -26.45
CA GLU A 41 -19.47 -21.26 -25.07
C GLU A 41 -19.74 -22.45 -24.14
N LYS A 42 -18.79 -22.77 -23.26
CA LYS A 42 -18.91 -23.88 -22.31
C LYS A 42 -18.38 -23.48 -20.93
N CYS A 43 -19.05 -23.93 -19.88
CA CYS A 43 -18.55 -23.82 -18.52
C CYS A 43 -17.39 -24.79 -18.31
N LEU A 44 -16.19 -24.25 -18.10
CA LEU A 44 -14.95 -25.01 -17.91
C LEU A 44 -14.22 -24.52 -16.65
N PRO A 45 -13.41 -25.39 -16.01
CA PRO A 45 -12.54 -24.95 -14.93
C PRO A 45 -11.52 -23.93 -15.44
N CYS A 46 -11.01 -23.10 -14.53
CA CYS A 46 -9.98 -22.15 -14.88
C CYS A 46 -8.70 -22.86 -15.38
N PRO A 47 -8.03 -22.32 -16.42
CA PRO A 47 -6.81 -22.90 -16.96
C PRO A 47 -5.69 -22.92 -15.92
N GLU A 48 -4.67 -23.76 -16.15
CA GLU A 48 -3.51 -23.84 -15.27
C GLU A 48 -2.85 -22.46 -15.05
N GLY A 49 -2.40 -22.21 -13.82
CA GLY A 49 -1.86 -20.91 -13.39
C GLY A 49 -2.92 -19.87 -13.01
N THR A 50 -4.22 -20.18 -13.16
CA THR A 50 -5.33 -19.30 -12.76
C THR A 50 -6.23 -19.93 -11.68
N GLU A 51 -6.99 -19.10 -10.98
CA GLU A 51 -7.99 -19.47 -9.99
C GLU A 51 -9.36 -18.86 -10.30
N TYR A 52 -10.41 -19.54 -9.85
CA TYR A 52 -11.77 -19.01 -9.87
C TYR A 52 -11.91 -17.93 -8.80
N PHE A 53 -12.42 -16.75 -9.20
CA PHE A 53 -12.80 -15.69 -8.28
C PHE A 53 -14.01 -14.96 -8.86
N GLU A 54 -15.15 -14.98 -8.16
CA GLU A 54 -16.37 -14.22 -8.52
C GLU A 54 -16.79 -14.38 -10.00
N GLY A 55 -16.74 -15.60 -10.53
CA GLY A 55 -17.20 -15.89 -11.90
C GLY A 55 -16.16 -15.61 -13.00
N ILE A 56 -14.93 -15.22 -12.64
CA ILE A 56 -13.83 -15.04 -13.59
C ILE A 56 -12.60 -15.88 -13.21
N CYS A 57 -11.75 -16.15 -14.20
CA CYS A 57 -10.43 -16.72 -13.97
C CYS A 57 -9.40 -15.60 -13.83
N ARG A 58 -8.67 -15.57 -12.72
CA ARG A 58 -7.57 -14.63 -12.48
C ARG A 58 -6.29 -15.38 -12.14
N ILE A 59 -5.15 -14.72 -12.26
CA ILE A 59 -3.86 -15.33 -11.91
C ILE A 59 -3.82 -15.72 -10.42
N LYS A 60 -3.09 -16.80 -10.10
CA LYS A 60 -2.76 -17.13 -8.71
C LYS A 60 -1.55 -16.32 -8.24
N CYS A 61 -1.67 -15.64 -7.10
CA CYS A 61 -0.57 -14.88 -6.52
C CYS A 61 -0.04 -15.57 -5.25
N PRO A 62 1.28 -15.61 -5.05
CA PRO A 62 1.84 -16.10 -3.80
C PRO A 62 1.47 -15.11 -2.69
N PRO A 63 0.94 -15.57 -1.54
CA PRO A 63 0.76 -14.71 -0.38
C PRO A 63 2.09 -14.04 0.00
N PRO A 64 2.08 -12.78 0.46
CA PRO A 64 0.92 -11.92 0.77
C PRO A 64 0.41 -11.08 -0.42
N LEU A 65 0.89 -11.33 -1.64
CA LEU A 65 0.45 -10.59 -2.83
C LEU A 65 -0.97 -10.99 -3.25
N VAL A 66 -1.69 -10.05 -3.84
CA VAL A 66 -3.04 -10.28 -4.37
C VAL A 66 -3.11 -9.97 -5.86
N PRO A 67 -4.05 -10.57 -6.59
CA PRO A 67 -4.31 -10.18 -7.97
C PRO A 67 -4.87 -8.77 -8.04
N VAL A 68 -4.15 -7.86 -8.70
CA VAL A 68 -4.57 -6.48 -8.96
C VAL A 68 -4.70 -6.27 -10.46
N LYS A 69 -5.79 -5.63 -10.89
CA LYS A 69 -6.02 -5.29 -12.28
C LYS A 69 -5.32 -3.97 -12.60
N ASP A 70 -4.37 -4.00 -13.53
CA ASP A 70 -3.67 -2.80 -13.98
C ASP A 70 -4.67 -1.86 -14.69
N PRO A 71 -4.84 -0.61 -14.22
CA PRO A 71 -5.85 0.29 -14.77
C PRO A 71 -5.53 0.77 -16.18
N LYS A 72 -4.25 0.71 -16.61
CA LYS A 72 -3.82 1.17 -17.94
C LYS A 72 -3.96 0.06 -18.98
N THR A 73 -3.60 -1.17 -18.62
CA THR A 73 -3.56 -2.29 -19.57
C THR A 73 -4.74 -3.25 -19.42
N GLY A 74 -5.49 -3.18 -18.32
CA GLY A 74 -6.57 -4.10 -17.99
C GLY A 74 -6.10 -5.51 -17.63
N LYS A 75 -4.78 -5.77 -17.61
CA LYS A 75 -4.20 -7.09 -17.31
C LYS A 75 -4.11 -7.32 -15.80
N TRP A 76 -4.26 -8.57 -15.39
CA TRP A 76 -4.03 -8.98 -14.01
C TRP A 76 -2.55 -9.14 -13.72
N ARG A 77 -2.09 -8.65 -12.57
CA ARG A 77 -0.73 -8.84 -12.05
C ARG A 77 -0.76 -9.06 -10.54
N CYS A 78 0.27 -9.70 -9.99
CA CYS A 78 0.41 -9.83 -8.55
C CYS A 78 1.04 -8.56 -8.00
N ASP A 79 0.37 -7.94 -7.04
CA ASP A 79 0.83 -6.70 -6.42
C ASP A 79 0.47 -6.67 -4.94
N LYS A 80 0.99 -5.68 -4.23
CA LYS A 80 0.62 -5.42 -2.85
C LYS A 80 -0.86 -5.03 -2.80
N PRO A 81 -1.66 -5.60 -1.89
CA PRO A 81 -3.00 -5.09 -1.62
C PRO A 81 -2.93 -3.64 -1.12
N GLU A 82 -4.08 -2.98 -1.03
CA GLU A 82 -4.15 -1.65 -0.43
C GLU A 82 -3.55 -1.63 0.99
N PRO A 83 -2.79 -0.59 1.36
CA PRO A 83 -2.21 -0.48 2.70
C PRO A 83 -3.28 -0.54 3.79
N ILE A 84 -3.00 -1.29 4.86
CA ILE A 84 -3.86 -1.32 6.04
C ILE A 84 -3.87 0.04 6.74
N LYS A 85 -4.99 0.37 7.39
CA LYS A 85 -5.07 1.54 8.28
C LYS A 85 -4.43 1.19 9.62
N CYS A 86 -3.45 1.99 10.03
CA CYS A 86 -2.77 1.85 11.32
C CYS A 86 -3.29 2.87 12.33
N TYR A 87 -3.45 2.44 13.58
CA TYR A 87 -3.88 3.29 14.70
C TYR A 87 -2.68 3.78 15.52
N TYR A 88 -2.90 4.80 16.35
CA TYR A 88 -1.95 5.30 17.35
C TYR A 88 -0.62 5.82 16.75
N GLY A 89 -0.69 6.56 15.64
CA GLY A 89 0.49 7.19 15.03
C GLY A 89 1.46 6.21 14.34
N LYS A 90 1.09 4.93 14.21
CA LYS A 90 1.83 3.94 13.43
C LYS A 90 1.59 4.13 11.93
N VAL A 91 2.54 3.69 11.12
CA VAL A 91 2.45 3.71 9.65
C VAL A 91 2.46 2.30 9.07
N PRO A 92 1.75 2.07 7.94
CA PRO A 92 1.79 0.79 7.26
C PRO A 92 3.14 0.59 6.58
N VAL A 93 3.80 -0.53 6.89
CA VAL A 93 5.06 -0.97 6.30
C VAL A 93 4.84 -2.33 5.65
N TRP A 94 5.40 -2.52 4.46
CA TRP A 94 5.27 -3.78 3.73
C TRP A 94 6.38 -4.75 4.11
N ASP A 95 5.99 -5.91 4.62
CA ASP A 95 6.83 -7.08 4.82
C ASP A 95 6.66 -8.06 3.63
N PRO A 96 7.73 -8.56 3.01
CA PRO A 96 7.62 -9.49 1.88
C PRO A 96 7.07 -10.87 2.26
N VAL A 97 7.11 -11.25 3.55
CA VAL A 97 6.64 -12.55 4.05
C VAL A 97 5.25 -12.40 4.67
N GLU A 98 5.08 -11.41 5.53
CA GLU A 98 3.84 -11.24 6.33
C GLU A 98 2.82 -10.27 5.71
N GLY A 99 3.23 -9.46 4.74
CA GLY A 99 2.39 -8.44 4.10
C GLY A 99 2.41 -7.13 4.86
N TRP A 100 1.29 -6.39 4.88
CA TRP A 100 1.22 -5.12 5.58
C TRP A 100 1.25 -5.31 7.10
N LYS A 101 2.13 -4.56 7.77
CA LYS A 101 2.22 -4.45 9.23
C LYS A 101 2.25 -2.99 9.67
N CYS A 102 1.80 -2.74 10.91
CA CYS A 102 1.83 -1.41 11.50
C CYS A 102 3.07 -1.24 12.36
N GLU A 103 3.99 -0.38 11.94
CA GLU A 103 5.20 -0.07 12.68
C GLU A 103 5.18 1.36 13.19
N LYS A 104 5.91 1.62 14.28
CA LYS A 104 6.18 3.00 14.67
C LYS A 104 7.00 3.65 13.54
N PRO A 105 6.67 4.87 13.12
CA PRO A 105 7.50 5.60 12.17
C PRO A 105 8.93 5.62 12.72
N LYS A 106 9.91 5.23 11.92
CA LYS A 106 11.30 5.48 12.28
C LYS A 106 11.49 7.00 12.31
N PRO A 107 12.06 7.58 13.38
CA PRO A 107 12.46 8.98 13.38
C PRO A 107 13.32 9.23 12.14
N LYS A 108 12.97 10.27 11.37
CA LYS A 108 13.77 10.66 10.20
C LYS A 108 15.14 11.21 10.61
N CYS A 109 15.21 11.77 11.82
CA CYS A 109 16.44 12.20 12.44
C CYS A 109 17.12 10.98 13.10
N SER A 110 18.35 10.68 12.66
CA SER A 110 19.18 9.61 13.21
C SER A 110 20.29 10.21 14.07
N VAL A 111 20.30 9.92 15.39
CA VAL A 111 21.34 10.40 16.32
C VAL A 111 22.75 9.90 15.93
N PRO A 112 22.95 8.62 15.54
CA PRO A 112 24.27 8.14 15.12
C PRO A 112 24.90 8.94 13.99
N GLU A 113 24.09 9.45 13.06
CA GLU A 113 24.57 10.23 11.91
C GLU A 113 25.02 11.65 12.30
N ASN A 114 24.62 12.15 13.47
CA ASN A 114 24.93 13.50 13.94
C ASN A 114 25.84 13.53 15.18
N GLN A 115 26.21 12.34 15.70
CA GLN A 115 27.09 12.19 16.87
C GLN A 115 28.51 12.74 16.64
N PHE A 116 28.93 12.88 15.39
CA PHE A 116 30.23 13.48 15.04
C PHE A 116 30.36 14.94 15.49
N LEU A 117 29.24 15.63 15.76
CA LEU A 117 29.23 16.99 16.27
C LEU A 117 29.59 17.06 17.76
N VAL A 118 29.55 15.96 18.52
CA VAL A 118 29.80 16.00 19.95
C VAL A 118 31.26 16.41 20.24
N GLY A 119 31.40 17.49 20.98
CA GLY A 119 32.63 18.21 21.28
C GLY A 119 33.14 19.10 20.14
N ALA A 120 32.29 19.41 19.15
CA ALA A 120 32.57 20.47 18.19
C ALA A 120 32.36 21.85 18.83
N THR A 121 33.16 22.84 18.43
CA THR A 121 32.94 24.24 18.82
C THR A 121 31.91 24.89 17.91
N TYR A 122 30.91 25.55 18.48
CA TYR A 122 29.87 26.27 17.74
C TYR A 122 30.17 27.78 17.70
N ASP A 123 30.20 28.33 16.49
CA ASP A 123 30.25 29.77 16.25
C ASP A 123 28.85 30.28 15.91
N GLU A 124 28.24 31.01 16.84
CA GLU A 124 26.90 31.59 16.68
C GLU A 124 26.82 32.66 15.58
N LYS A 125 27.91 33.38 15.33
CA LYS A 125 27.91 34.46 14.32
C LYS A 125 28.01 33.89 12.93
N ALA A 126 28.82 32.85 12.76
CA ALA A 126 28.99 32.16 11.48
C ALA A 126 27.93 31.07 11.23
N ASP A 127 27.21 30.65 12.27
CA ASP A 127 26.28 29.51 12.28
C ASP A 127 26.94 28.21 11.80
N THR A 128 28.15 27.97 12.31
CA THR A 128 29.00 26.83 11.94
C THR A 128 29.54 26.06 13.13
N PHE A 129 29.77 24.77 12.93
CA PHE A 129 30.41 23.87 13.88
C PHE A 129 31.80 23.52 13.39
N THR A 130 32.81 23.64 14.25
CA THR A 130 34.16 23.15 14.00
C THR A 130 34.37 21.87 14.80
N THR A 131 34.40 20.73 14.12
CA THR A 131 34.55 19.41 14.74
C THR A 131 35.98 19.18 15.22
N LYS A 132 36.20 18.14 16.04
CA LYS A 132 37.53 17.86 16.65
C LYS A 132 38.63 17.57 15.64
N ASP A 133 38.28 17.06 14.47
CA ASP A 133 39.16 16.86 13.32
C ASP A 133 39.40 18.13 12.47
N GLY A 134 38.85 19.28 12.89
CA GLY A 134 39.04 20.58 12.25
C GLY A 134 38.10 20.86 11.07
N ARG A 135 37.14 19.97 10.79
CA ARG A 135 36.15 20.19 9.73
C ARG A 135 35.12 21.25 10.16
N VAL A 136 34.85 22.20 9.27
CA VAL A 136 33.80 23.20 9.46
C VAL A 136 32.51 22.74 8.77
N VAL A 137 31.41 22.65 9.52
CA VAL A 137 30.09 22.22 9.04
C VAL A 137 29.09 23.34 9.29
N LYS A 138 28.34 23.75 8.26
CA LYS A 138 27.27 24.74 8.45
C LYS A 138 26.05 24.07 9.03
N ARG A 139 25.31 24.78 9.90
CA ARG A 139 24.06 24.26 10.47
C ARG A 139 23.02 23.89 9.40
N SER A 140 23.02 24.58 8.25
CA SER A 140 22.15 24.28 7.11
C SER A 140 22.40 22.90 6.50
N ASP A 141 23.63 22.39 6.62
CA ASP A 141 24.07 21.14 6.00
C ASP A 141 23.75 19.92 6.88
N LEU A 142 23.33 20.18 8.11
CA LEU A 142 22.85 19.16 9.04
C LEU A 142 21.39 18.82 8.75
N TYR A 143 20.93 17.70 9.32
CA TYR A 143 19.54 17.26 9.21
C TYR A 143 18.56 18.40 9.57
N GLN A 144 17.49 18.54 8.79
CA GLN A 144 16.47 19.58 8.95
C GLN A 144 15.09 18.97 9.26
N PRO A 145 14.26 19.61 10.11
CA PRO A 145 14.56 20.84 10.86
C PRO A 145 15.60 20.62 11.97
N ASN A 146 16.35 21.67 12.32
CA ASN A 146 17.23 21.65 13.50
C ASN A 146 17.18 22.93 14.33
N ARG A 147 17.61 22.79 15.59
CA ARG A 147 17.78 23.89 16.54
C ARG A 147 19.07 23.72 17.35
N VAL A 148 19.68 24.83 17.72
CA VAL A 148 20.77 24.89 18.70
C VAL A 148 20.21 25.47 19.99
N VAL A 149 20.46 24.82 21.11
CA VAL A 149 19.99 25.24 22.44
C VAL A 149 21.16 25.34 23.40
N LYS A 150 21.17 26.40 24.21
CA LYS A 150 22.12 26.58 25.31
C LYS A 150 21.51 25.97 26.57
N GLY A 151 22.10 24.87 27.07
CA GLY A 151 21.54 24.13 28.20
C GLY A 151 20.33 23.26 27.81
N ASP A 152 19.45 22.99 28.79
CA ASP A 152 18.35 22.03 28.66
C ASP A 152 17.25 22.51 27.67
N PRO A 153 16.89 21.72 26.63
CA PRO A 153 15.83 22.07 25.68
C PRO A 153 14.43 22.17 26.29
N GLY A 154 14.22 21.69 27.51
CA GLY A 154 12.92 21.63 28.16
C GLY A 154 11.95 20.63 27.50
N PRO A 155 10.72 20.51 28.03
CA PRO A 155 9.73 19.56 27.53
C PRO A 155 9.23 19.99 26.14
N GLY A 156 9.53 19.17 25.12
CA GLY A 156 9.18 19.45 23.73
C GLY A 156 9.90 18.50 22.79
N ILE A 157 9.41 17.26 22.76
CA ILE A 157 9.91 16.14 21.96
C ILE A 157 9.26 16.25 20.57
N ASP A 158 10.03 16.65 19.57
CA ASP A 158 9.71 16.59 18.15
C ASP A 158 10.67 15.60 17.46
N GLU A 159 10.25 14.33 17.36
CA GLU A 159 11.11 13.21 16.93
C GLU A 159 11.66 13.40 15.50
N ASN A 160 11.17 14.41 14.78
CA ASN A 160 11.60 14.79 13.45
C ASN A 160 12.54 16.00 13.42
N ARG A 161 13.01 16.51 14.56
CA ARG A 161 13.90 17.67 14.66
C ARG A 161 15.21 17.31 15.35
N LEU A 162 16.32 17.70 14.74
CA LEU A 162 17.65 17.59 15.35
C LEU A 162 17.82 18.72 16.39
N THR A 163 18.04 18.33 17.65
CA THR A 163 18.36 19.26 18.74
C THR A 163 19.85 19.15 19.08
N ILE A 164 20.58 20.25 18.92
CA ILE A 164 22.01 20.34 19.20
C ILE A 164 22.18 21.16 20.47
N MET A 165 22.69 20.53 21.53
CA MET A 165 22.90 21.17 22.83
C MET A 165 24.33 21.67 22.93
N VAL A 166 24.49 22.95 23.25
CA VAL A 166 25.79 23.59 23.45
C VAL A 166 25.92 24.15 24.87
N GLU A 167 27.13 24.08 25.42
CA GLU A 167 27.48 24.67 26.71
C GLU A 167 28.81 25.43 26.59
N ALA A 168 29.01 26.45 27.43
CA ALA A 168 30.28 27.15 27.47
C ALA A 168 31.35 26.26 28.11
N ASN A 169 32.47 26.07 27.42
CA ASN A 169 33.64 25.39 27.95
C ASN A 169 34.46 26.31 28.88
N LYS A 170 35.59 25.82 29.38
CA LYS A 170 36.48 26.56 30.30
C LYS A 170 37.05 27.85 29.70
N ASP A 171 37.13 27.92 28.37
CA ASP A 171 37.64 29.06 27.62
C ASP A 171 36.52 30.03 27.20
N GLY A 172 35.26 29.74 27.59
CA GLY A 172 34.08 30.53 27.23
C GLY A 172 33.54 30.26 25.82
N CYS A 173 34.10 29.30 25.10
CA CYS A 173 33.61 28.89 23.78
C CYS A 173 32.41 27.93 23.93
N LEU A 174 31.43 28.03 23.04
CA LEU A 174 30.30 27.10 23.03
C LEU A 174 30.73 25.76 22.41
N GLU A 175 30.63 24.69 23.18
CA GLU A 175 30.95 23.33 22.76
C GLU A 175 29.67 22.49 22.72
N VAL A 176 29.50 21.66 21.68
CA VAL A 176 28.38 20.74 21.56
C VAL A 176 28.54 19.60 22.57
N VAL A 177 27.69 19.56 23.58
CA VAL A 177 27.73 18.53 24.62
C VAL A 177 26.86 17.32 24.30
N ARG A 178 25.80 17.52 23.50
CA ARG A 178 24.84 16.48 23.17
C ARG A 178 24.10 16.80 21.87
N VAL A 179 23.71 15.74 21.17
CA VAL A 179 22.85 15.82 19.99
C VAL A 179 21.75 14.79 20.14
N ASP A 180 20.51 15.22 19.99
CA ASP A 180 19.36 14.34 20.06
C ASP A 180 18.41 14.55 18.88
N CYS A 181 17.67 13.48 18.59
CA CYS A 181 16.49 13.49 17.76
C CYS A 181 15.30 13.27 18.71
N CYS A 182 14.95 14.32 19.45
CA CYS A 182 13.87 14.31 20.44
C CYS A 182 12.68 15.03 19.89
#